data_AF-A0A933K139-F1
#
_entry.id   AF-A0A933K139-F1
#
_cell.length_a   1.000
_cell.length_b   1.000
_cell.length_c   1.000
_cell.angle_alpha   90.00
_cell.angle_beta   90.00
_cell.angle_gamma   90.00
#
_symmetry.space_group_name_H-M   'P 1'
#
loop_
_entity.id
_entity.type
_entity.pdbx_description
1 polymer ?
#
loop_
_entity_poly.entity_id
_entity_poly.type
_entity_poly.pdbx_seq_one_letter_code
_entity_poly.pdbx_strand_id
1 'polypeptide(L)'
;MNDPGAGNLRELEFDLASEDEGTRRNALAALASTRHNAQLLDRLKRIAAEDPSAELRYLAKRFYSKIKESLAGQLRDQVKVVGPEGIDLSNLYATLNAEEAEVRLEAMRQVMEARDKKALPILLRVLQREQDAWVIASLVKGIGVLGDATHIRVLQPYLRHSDPRVCANTVEALDLIGDDLVIPILVPLLEHPDHRVAGNAVKALLKFDREQAVAALDRMAASPKESARDAAIYCLSLLDPAAADRILLKLFATEAFPALLQKEADALASQGTRAVLPEICRLARSTSGGDRSVLARKIQRAIADRENVTAEELVGMEHPPAKETPPPGPAPAAVDGSARSRPTRAMVASKTVKASPPTAPVQTVAEKIKGVASRLPLPALILPLVVLGGAVAWLTGGGSAGPALPFIPVESSGIVIASRAHE
;
A
#
# COMPACT_ATOMS: atom_id res chain seq x y z
N MET A 1 5.14 -30.64 -41.29
CA MET A 1 4.99 -29.69 -42.43
C MET A 1 5.84 -28.48 -42.12
N ASN A 2 6.67 -28.01 -43.06
CA ASN A 2 7.46 -26.80 -42.85
C ASN A 2 6.52 -25.58 -42.89
N ASP A 3 6.61 -24.71 -41.87
CA ASP A 3 5.95 -23.41 -41.91
C ASP A 3 6.66 -22.54 -42.97
N PRO A 4 5.99 -22.09 -44.05
CA PRO A 4 6.61 -21.26 -45.08
C PRO A 4 7.11 -19.89 -44.55
N GLY A 5 6.70 -19.45 -43.35
CA GLY A 5 7.26 -18.27 -42.69
C GLY A 5 8.63 -18.51 -42.04
N ALA A 6 8.99 -19.76 -41.70
CA ALA A 6 10.18 -20.07 -40.89
C ALA A 6 11.51 -19.91 -41.63
N GLY A 7 11.53 -20.00 -42.98
CA GLY A 7 12.73 -19.76 -43.78
C GLY A 7 13.15 -18.29 -43.75
N ASN A 8 12.20 -17.40 -44.04
CA ASN A 8 12.40 -15.95 -44.10
C ASN A 8 12.84 -15.37 -42.73
N LEU A 9 12.34 -15.91 -41.62
CA LEU A 9 12.65 -15.45 -40.27
C LEU A 9 14.12 -15.63 -39.83
N ARG A 10 14.90 -16.52 -40.48
CA ARG A 10 16.34 -16.71 -40.20
C ARG A 10 17.22 -15.77 -41.00
N GLU A 11 16.85 -15.51 -42.26
CA GLU A 11 17.52 -14.52 -43.12
C GLU A 11 17.36 -13.13 -42.50
N LEU A 12 16.14 -12.78 -42.07
CA LEU A 12 15.88 -11.54 -41.34
C LEU A 12 16.64 -11.45 -40.01
N GLU A 13 16.89 -12.55 -39.30
CA GLU A 13 17.72 -12.54 -38.08
C GLU A 13 19.19 -12.22 -38.37
N PHE A 14 19.73 -12.68 -39.51
CA PHE A 14 21.08 -12.34 -39.94
C PHE A 14 21.19 -10.85 -40.30
N ASP A 15 20.24 -10.33 -41.08
CA ASP A 15 20.23 -8.92 -41.48
C ASP A 15 20.03 -7.96 -40.30
N LEU A 16 19.29 -8.37 -39.25
CA LEU A 16 19.15 -7.62 -38.00
C LEU A 16 20.41 -7.62 -37.13
N ALA A 17 21.34 -8.55 -37.34
CA ALA A 17 22.64 -8.56 -36.69
C ALA A 17 23.72 -7.78 -37.48
N SER A 18 23.38 -7.24 -38.66
CA SER A 18 24.29 -6.46 -39.49
C SER A 18 24.77 -5.18 -38.78
N GLU A 19 26.05 -4.83 -38.96
CA GLU A 19 26.60 -3.55 -38.51
C GLU A 19 25.96 -2.37 -39.25
N ASP A 20 25.51 -2.58 -40.50
CA ASP A 20 24.83 -1.56 -41.31
C ASP A 20 23.40 -1.29 -40.84
N GLU A 21 23.13 -0.04 -40.49
CA GLU A 21 21.81 0.41 -40.04
C GLU A 21 20.74 0.33 -41.14
N GLY A 22 21.10 0.52 -42.41
CA GLY A 22 20.17 0.40 -43.53
C GLY A 22 19.62 -1.03 -43.67
N THR A 23 20.51 -2.01 -43.56
CA THR A 23 20.20 -3.45 -43.57
C THR A 23 19.30 -3.82 -42.38
N ARG A 24 19.68 -3.41 -41.15
CA ARG A 24 18.83 -3.64 -39.96
C ARG A 24 17.46 -2.98 -40.09
N ARG A 25 17.37 -1.77 -40.64
CA ARG A 25 16.11 -1.05 -40.90
C ARG A 25 15.18 -1.83 -41.84
N ASN A 26 15.73 -2.32 -42.96
CA ASN A 26 14.98 -3.07 -43.96
C ASN A 26 14.48 -4.40 -43.37
N ALA A 27 15.34 -5.11 -42.64
CA ALA A 27 14.97 -6.34 -41.96
C ALA A 27 13.90 -6.13 -40.86
N LEU A 28 13.98 -5.04 -40.11
CA LEU A 28 12.97 -4.66 -39.12
C LEU A 28 11.60 -4.33 -39.77
N ALA A 29 11.60 -3.67 -40.93
CA ALA A 29 10.38 -3.38 -41.69
C ALA A 29 9.77 -4.66 -42.31
N ALA A 30 10.61 -5.57 -42.80
CA ALA A 30 10.19 -6.87 -43.31
C ALA A 30 9.62 -7.76 -42.18
N LEU A 31 10.28 -7.82 -41.01
CA LEU A 31 9.75 -8.47 -39.80
C LEU A 31 8.34 -7.99 -39.45
N ALA A 32 8.11 -6.67 -39.48
CA ALA A 32 6.82 -6.07 -39.17
C ALA A 32 5.70 -6.40 -40.20
N SER A 33 6.06 -7.06 -41.30
CA SER A 33 5.15 -7.53 -42.35
C SER A 33 4.97 -9.06 -42.33
N THR A 34 5.62 -9.78 -41.40
CA THR A 34 5.47 -11.23 -41.22
C THR A 34 4.20 -11.59 -40.45
N ARG A 35 3.84 -12.89 -40.42
CA ARG A 35 2.71 -13.39 -39.63
C ARG A 35 2.91 -13.04 -38.15
N HIS A 36 2.01 -12.22 -37.60
CA HIS A 36 2.02 -11.84 -36.19
C HIS A 36 1.93 -13.09 -35.29
N ASN A 37 2.83 -13.19 -34.32
CA ASN A 37 2.86 -14.22 -33.28
C ASN A 37 3.67 -13.74 -32.05
N ALA A 38 3.68 -14.52 -30.97
CA ALA A 38 4.42 -14.17 -29.75
C ALA A 38 5.95 -14.07 -29.95
N GLN A 39 6.54 -14.94 -30.79
CA GLN A 39 7.99 -14.92 -31.06
C GLN A 39 8.44 -13.61 -31.72
N LEU A 40 7.61 -13.03 -32.60
CA LEU A 40 7.85 -11.72 -33.22
C LEU A 40 7.83 -10.59 -32.17
N LEU A 41 6.94 -10.66 -31.18
CA LEU A 41 6.90 -9.69 -30.08
C LEU A 41 8.21 -9.71 -29.26
N ASP A 42 8.75 -10.88 -28.93
CA ASP A 42 9.98 -10.98 -28.14
C ASP A 42 11.24 -10.58 -28.93
N ARG A 43 11.25 -10.79 -30.25
CA ARG A 43 12.27 -10.22 -31.15
C ARG A 43 12.22 -8.70 -31.13
N LEU A 44 11.03 -8.11 -31.28
CA LEU A 44 10.85 -6.65 -31.28
C LEU A 44 11.16 -6.01 -29.91
N LYS A 45 10.89 -6.70 -28.79
CA LYS A 45 11.32 -6.25 -27.44
C LYS A 45 12.84 -6.11 -27.34
N ARG A 46 13.60 -7.11 -27.82
CA ARG A 46 15.07 -7.08 -27.79
C ARG A 46 15.61 -5.93 -28.63
N ILE A 47 15.18 -5.79 -29.89
CA ILE A 47 15.58 -4.68 -30.77
C ILE A 47 15.23 -3.32 -30.13
N ALA A 48 14.05 -3.19 -29.52
CA ALA A 48 13.60 -1.98 -28.83
C ALA A 48 14.45 -1.59 -27.60
N ALA A 49 15.20 -2.52 -27.02
CA ALA A 49 16.07 -2.33 -25.86
C ALA A 49 17.55 -2.23 -26.24
N GLU A 50 18.01 -3.03 -27.21
CA GLU A 50 19.42 -3.37 -27.44
C GLU A 50 20.01 -2.76 -28.73
N ASP A 51 19.22 -2.39 -29.75
CA ASP A 51 19.78 -1.88 -31.02
C ASP A 51 20.55 -0.56 -30.79
N PRO A 52 21.75 -0.35 -31.36
CA PRO A 52 22.50 0.89 -31.23
C PRO A 52 21.76 2.15 -31.70
N SER A 53 20.95 2.06 -32.75
CA SER A 53 20.21 3.19 -33.33
C SER A 53 18.97 3.56 -32.51
N ALA A 54 18.89 4.83 -32.13
CA ALA A 54 17.71 5.37 -31.46
C ALA A 54 16.45 5.31 -32.34
N GLU A 55 16.60 5.42 -33.67
CA GLU A 55 15.48 5.32 -34.61
C GLU A 55 14.96 3.87 -34.69
N LEU A 56 15.87 2.88 -34.80
CA LEU A 56 15.47 1.47 -34.83
C LEU A 56 14.83 1.03 -33.50
N ARG A 57 15.35 1.47 -32.35
CA ARG A 57 14.69 1.25 -31.05
C ARG A 57 13.28 1.82 -31.01
N TYR A 58 13.05 3.02 -31.58
CA TYR A 58 11.72 3.63 -31.66
C TYR A 58 10.78 2.88 -32.62
N LEU A 59 11.26 2.52 -33.82
CA LEU A 59 10.49 1.75 -34.80
C LEU A 59 10.10 0.37 -34.26
N ALA A 60 11.00 -0.32 -33.57
CA ALA A 60 10.73 -1.59 -32.92
C ALA A 60 9.64 -1.48 -31.84
N LYS A 61 9.65 -0.42 -31.00
CA LYS A 61 8.57 -0.14 -30.03
C LYS A 61 7.23 0.13 -30.70
N ARG A 62 7.22 0.86 -31.82
CA ARG A 62 6.02 1.15 -32.60
C ARG A 62 5.44 -0.13 -33.23
N PHE A 63 6.26 -0.96 -33.86
CA PHE A 63 5.84 -2.24 -34.43
C PHE A 63 5.39 -3.24 -33.36
N TYR A 64 6.13 -3.35 -32.25
CA TYR A 64 5.73 -4.14 -31.08
C TYR A 64 4.31 -3.79 -30.63
N SER A 65 4.02 -2.49 -30.49
CA SER A 65 2.71 -2.00 -30.06
C SER A 65 1.60 -2.37 -31.07
N LYS A 66 1.85 -2.16 -32.37
CA LYS A 66 0.90 -2.51 -33.46
C LYS A 66 0.60 -4.02 -33.51
N ILE A 67 1.64 -4.85 -33.39
CA ILE A 67 1.53 -6.31 -33.48
C ILE A 67 0.85 -6.87 -32.23
N LYS A 68 1.17 -6.31 -31.05
CA LYS A 68 0.49 -6.66 -29.79
C LYS A 68 -1.01 -6.36 -29.86
N GLU A 69 -1.39 -5.19 -30.38
CA GLU A 69 -2.81 -4.85 -30.56
C GLU A 69 -3.49 -5.77 -31.58
N SER A 70 -2.81 -6.10 -32.69
CA SER A 70 -3.35 -7.05 -33.68
C SER A 70 -3.55 -8.45 -33.11
N LEU A 71 -2.66 -8.94 -32.24
CA LEU A 71 -2.80 -10.24 -31.58
C LEU A 71 -3.90 -10.22 -30.52
N ALA A 72 -4.04 -9.12 -29.77
CA ALA A 72 -5.14 -8.91 -28.84
C ALA A 72 -6.51 -8.87 -29.56
N GLY A 73 -6.58 -8.24 -30.73
CA GLY A 73 -7.76 -8.27 -31.60
C GLY A 73 -8.10 -9.68 -32.08
N GLN A 74 -7.10 -10.45 -32.54
CA GLN A 74 -7.30 -11.84 -32.93
C GLN A 74 -7.82 -12.72 -31.79
N LEU A 75 -7.29 -12.56 -30.57
CA LEU A 75 -7.79 -13.28 -29.38
C LEU A 75 -9.23 -12.85 -29.04
N ARG A 76 -9.54 -11.55 -29.11
CA ARG A 76 -10.89 -11.02 -28.89
C ARG A 76 -11.92 -11.59 -29.87
N ASP A 77 -11.54 -11.78 -31.14
CA ASP A 77 -12.43 -12.33 -32.16
C ASP A 77 -12.57 -13.87 -32.05
N GLN A 78 -11.59 -14.56 -31.47
CA GLN A 78 -11.61 -16.01 -31.25
C GLN A 78 -12.35 -16.40 -29.97
N VAL A 79 -12.09 -15.71 -28.86
CA VAL A 79 -12.75 -15.93 -27.58
C VAL A 79 -14.14 -15.30 -27.62
N LYS A 80 -15.19 -16.11 -27.42
CA LYS A 80 -16.59 -15.65 -27.45
C LYS A 80 -17.36 -16.19 -26.25
N VAL A 81 -17.00 -15.72 -25.05
CA VAL A 81 -17.68 -16.12 -23.81
C VAL A 81 -18.92 -15.28 -23.51
N VAL A 82 -19.13 -14.19 -24.26
CA VAL A 82 -20.33 -13.36 -24.24
C VAL A 82 -21.00 -13.42 -25.62
N GLY A 83 -22.27 -13.79 -25.65
CA GLY A 83 -23.13 -13.79 -26.84
C GLY A 83 -24.27 -12.76 -26.73
N PRO A 84 -25.19 -12.72 -27.71
CA PRO A 84 -26.34 -11.80 -27.67
C PRO A 84 -27.28 -12.02 -26.48
N GLU A 85 -27.37 -13.26 -25.97
CA GLU A 85 -28.20 -13.65 -24.82
C GLU A 85 -27.47 -13.51 -23.46
N GLY A 86 -26.27 -12.90 -23.44
CA GLY A 86 -25.41 -12.78 -22.27
C GLY A 86 -24.26 -13.80 -22.24
N ILE A 87 -23.78 -14.17 -21.05
CA ILE A 87 -22.62 -15.07 -20.91
C ILE A 87 -22.99 -16.52 -21.26
N ASP A 88 -22.22 -17.13 -22.17
CA ASP A 88 -22.22 -18.57 -22.40
C ASP A 88 -21.39 -19.25 -21.30
N LEU A 89 -22.08 -19.85 -20.33
CA LEU A 89 -21.44 -20.53 -19.20
C LEU A 89 -20.65 -21.79 -19.60
N SER A 90 -21.04 -22.47 -20.68
CA SER A 90 -20.34 -23.65 -21.17
C SER A 90 -19.03 -23.25 -21.83
N ASN A 91 -19.09 -22.27 -22.75
CA ASN A 91 -17.89 -21.76 -23.41
C ASN A 91 -16.97 -21.00 -22.44
N LEU A 92 -17.53 -20.27 -21.46
CA LEU A 92 -16.75 -19.65 -20.39
C LEU A 92 -15.99 -20.68 -19.58
N TYR A 93 -16.64 -21.78 -19.18
CA TYR A 93 -15.97 -22.86 -18.45
C TYR A 93 -14.87 -23.50 -19.31
N ALA A 94 -15.11 -23.78 -20.58
CA ALA A 94 -14.08 -24.32 -21.48
C ALA A 94 -12.90 -23.36 -21.63
N THR A 95 -13.16 -22.08 -21.92
CA THR A 95 -12.13 -21.07 -22.20
C THR A 95 -11.28 -20.76 -20.96
N LEU A 96 -11.87 -20.70 -19.76
CA LEU A 96 -11.13 -20.56 -18.50
C LEU A 96 -10.37 -21.83 -18.06
N ASN A 97 -10.39 -22.90 -18.87
CA ASN A 97 -9.53 -24.07 -18.71
C ASN A 97 -8.63 -24.32 -19.94
N ALA A 98 -8.51 -23.35 -20.85
CA ALA A 98 -7.50 -23.36 -21.90
C ALA A 98 -6.08 -23.37 -21.28
N GLU A 99 -5.13 -24.00 -21.96
CA GLU A 99 -3.73 -24.10 -21.51
C GLU A 99 -3.06 -22.72 -21.50
N GLU A 100 -3.36 -21.92 -22.52
CA GLU A 100 -2.82 -20.59 -22.77
C GLU A 100 -3.41 -19.54 -21.80
N ALA A 101 -2.55 -18.90 -21.02
CA ALA A 101 -2.97 -17.87 -20.06
C ALA A 101 -3.64 -16.67 -20.75
N GLU A 102 -3.17 -16.30 -21.95
CA GLU A 102 -3.74 -15.22 -22.76
C GLU A 102 -5.21 -15.46 -23.12
N VAL A 103 -5.59 -16.70 -23.40
CA VAL A 103 -6.97 -17.10 -23.70
C VAL A 103 -7.85 -16.98 -22.44
N ARG A 104 -7.33 -17.41 -21.28
CA ARG A 104 -8.02 -17.25 -19.98
C ARG A 104 -8.17 -15.77 -19.59
N LEU A 105 -7.15 -14.95 -19.83
CA LEU A 105 -7.16 -13.50 -19.56
C LEU A 105 -8.16 -12.76 -20.46
N GLU A 106 -8.25 -13.10 -21.75
CA GLU A 106 -9.23 -12.50 -22.66
C GLU A 106 -10.67 -12.89 -22.29
N ALA A 107 -10.91 -14.14 -21.87
CA ALA A 107 -12.21 -14.52 -21.30
C ALA A 107 -12.55 -13.71 -20.05
N MET A 108 -11.59 -13.51 -19.13
CA MET A 108 -11.79 -12.67 -17.95
C MET A 108 -12.10 -11.21 -18.30
N ARG A 109 -11.47 -10.65 -19.35
CA ARG A 109 -11.78 -9.31 -19.86
C ARG A 109 -13.24 -9.20 -20.28
N GLN A 110 -13.71 -10.14 -21.12
CA GLN A 110 -15.09 -10.16 -21.61
C GLN A 110 -16.11 -10.33 -20.46
N VAL A 111 -15.82 -11.18 -19.48
CA VAL A 111 -16.67 -11.36 -18.28
C VAL A 111 -16.78 -10.06 -17.46
N MET A 112 -15.66 -9.38 -17.22
CA MET A 112 -15.65 -8.11 -16.46
C MET A 112 -16.35 -6.96 -17.19
N GLU A 113 -16.34 -6.97 -18.54
CA GLU A 113 -17.06 -5.99 -19.36
C GLU A 113 -18.57 -6.28 -19.39
N ALA A 114 -18.98 -7.53 -19.55
CA ALA A 114 -20.39 -7.94 -19.57
C ALA A 114 -21.09 -7.75 -18.20
N ARG A 115 -20.33 -7.82 -17.09
CA ARG A 115 -20.83 -7.68 -15.71
C ARG A 115 -21.97 -8.64 -15.30
N ASP A 116 -22.19 -9.72 -16.05
CA ASP A 116 -23.22 -10.73 -15.73
C ASP A 116 -22.72 -11.63 -14.58
N LYS A 117 -23.40 -11.53 -13.43
CA LYS A 117 -23.11 -12.29 -12.21
C LYS A 117 -23.21 -13.82 -12.38
N LYS A 118 -23.87 -14.33 -13.43
CA LYS A 118 -23.90 -15.78 -13.74
C LYS A 118 -22.51 -16.40 -13.88
N ALA A 119 -21.47 -15.62 -14.20
CA ALA A 119 -20.10 -16.11 -14.26
C ALA A 119 -19.50 -16.50 -12.89
N LEU A 120 -19.98 -15.92 -11.77
CA LEU A 120 -19.36 -16.08 -10.44
C LEU A 120 -19.08 -17.54 -10.03
N PRO A 121 -20.02 -18.51 -10.16
CA PRO A 121 -19.75 -19.90 -9.78
C PRO A 121 -18.62 -20.55 -10.58
N ILE A 122 -18.41 -20.12 -11.84
CA ILE A 122 -17.29 -20.57 -12.67
C ILE A 122 -15.99 -19.91 -12.20
N LEU A 123 -15.98 -18.58 -11.99
CA LEU A 123 -14.79 -17.86 -11.53
C LEU A 123 -14.26 -18.42 -10.21
N LEU A 124 -15.15 -18.67 -9.25
CA LEU A 124 -14.83 -19.26 -7.95
C LEU A 124 -14.22 -20.66 -8.08
N ARG A 125 -14.75 -21.50 -8.99
CA ARG A 125 -14.24 -22.85 -9.25
C ARG A 125 -12.88 -22.86 -9.97
N VAL A 126 -12.63 -21.90 -10.86
CA VAL A 126 -11.35 -21.77 -11.56
C VAL A 126 -10.28 -21.21 -10.61
N LEU A 127 -10.62 -20.20 -9.81
CA LEU A 127 -9.73 -19.58 -8.83
C LEU A 127 -9.13 -20.57 -7.80
N GLN A 128 -9.86 -21.64 -7.47
CA GLN A 128 -9.39 -22.71 -6.58
C GLN A 128 -8.26 -23.57 -7.15
N ARG A 129 -8.01 -23.54 -8.48
CA ARG A 129 -7.04 -24.41 -9.16
C ARG A 129 -6.08 -23.68 -10.11
N GLU A 130 -6.30 -22.39 -10.35
CA GLU A 130 -5.42 -21.56 -11.15
C GLU A 130 -4.06 -21.39 -10.45
N GLN A 131 -2.99 -21.39 -11.24
CA GLN A 131 -1.61 -21.25 -10.78
C GLN A 131 -0.89 -20.06 -11.43
N ASP A 132 -1.36 -19.57 -12.57
CA ASP A 132 -0.80 -18.38 -13.20
C ASP A 132 -1.20 -17.12 -12.43
N ALA A 133 -0.20 -16.39 -11.91
CA ALA A 133 -0.43 -15.21 -11.06
C ALA A 133 -1.15 -14.05 -11.79
N TRP A 134 -1.05 -13.92 -13.12
CA TRP A 134 -1.81 -12.93 -13.88
C TRP A 134 -3.28 -13.33 -13.99
N VAL A 135 -3.55 -14.63 -14.22
CA VAL A 135 -4.93 -15.14 -14.28
C VAL A 135 -5.57 -15.10 -12.89
N ILE A 136 -4.87 -15.50 -11.81
CA ILE A 136 -5.33 -15.32 -10.43
C ILE A 136 -5.67 -13.85 -10.15
N ALA A 137 -4.74 -12.92 -10.47
CA ALA A 137 -4.95 -11.49 -10.27
C ALA A 137 -6.18 -10.96 -11.05
N SER A 138 -6.51 -11.57 -12.18
CA SER A 138 -7.68 -11.20 -13.00
C SER A 138 -8.97 -11.84 -12.45
N LEU A 139 -8.92 -13.08 -11.97
CA LEU A 139 -10.02 -13.79 -11.32
C LEU A 139 -10.48 -13.09 -10.03
N VAL A 140 -9.56 -12.75 -9.13
CA VAL A 140 -9.91 -12.03 -7.88
C VAL A 140 -10.54 -10.67 -8.18
N LYS A 141 -10.03 -9.95 -9.19
CA LYS A 141 -10.61 -8.68 -9.64
C LYS A 141 -12.00 -8.87 -10.24
N GLY A 142 -12.21 -9.89 -11.08
CA GLY A 142 -13.51 -10.22 -11.66
C GLY A 142 -14.54 -10.59 -10.59
N ILE A 143 -14.14 -11.34 -9.56
CA ILE A 143 -15.02 -11.65 -8.41
C ILE A 143 -15.34 -10.38 -7.62
N GLY A 144 -14.41 -9.43 -7.45
CA GLY A 144 -14.71 -8.13 -6.86
C GLY A 144 -15.68 -7.27 -7.67
N VAL A 145 -15.58 -7.30 -9.01
CA VAL A 145 -16.47 -6.57 -9.94
C VAL A 145 -17.89 -7.14 -9.96
N LEU A 146 -18.04 -8.46 -9.86
CA LEU A 146 -19.32 -9.16 -9.97
C LEU A 146 -19.97 -9.48 -8.62
N GLY A 147 -19.18 -9.67 -7.59
CA GLY A 147 -19.57 -10.25 -6.31
C GLY A 147 -20.33 -9.31 -5.38
N ASP A 148 -20.20 -9.61 -4.09
CA ASP A 148 -20.82 -8.93 -2.95
C ASP A 148 -20.11 -9.39 -1.65
N ALA A 149 -20.59 -8.93 -0.51
CA ALA A 149 -20.03 -9.23 0.81
C ALA A 149 -19.82 -10.73 1.11
N THR A 150 -20.63 -11.62 0.52
CA THR A 150 -20.48 -13.07 0.74
C THR A 150 -19.17 -13.64 0.17
N HIS A 151 -18.56 -12.92 -0.79
CA HIS A 151 -17.34 -13.32 -1.48
C HIS A 151 -16.05 -12.90 -0.75
N ILE A 152 -16.13 -12.01 0.25
CA ILE A 152 -14.98 -11.48 1.00
C ILE A 152 -14.10 -12.62 1.57
N ARG A 153 -14.73 -13.65 2.16
CA ARG A 153 -14.02 -14.80 2.76
C ARG A 153 -13.25 -15.64 1.73
N VAL A 154 -13.70 -15.67 0.47
CA VAL A 154 -13.00 -16.40 -0.60
C VAL A 154 -11.83 -15.60 -1.16
N LEU A 155 -11.94 -14.26 -1.15
CA LEU A 155 -10.87 -13.36 -1.58
C LEU A 155 -9.75 -13.22 -0.54
N GLN A 156 -10.08 -13.25 0.76
CA GLN A 156 -9.13 -12.98 1.85
C GLN A 156 -7.79 -13.76 1.81
N PRO A 157 -7.72 -15.05 1.42
CA PRO A 157 -6.45 -15.77 1.29
C PRO A 157 -5.46 -15.14 0.29
N TYR A 158 -5.97 -14.52 -0.78
CA TYR A 158 -5.16 -13.94 -1.87
C TYR A 158 -4.46 -12.62 -1.48
N LEU A 159 -4.77 -12.07 -0.30
CA LEU A 159 -4.04 -10.95 0.31
C LEU A 159 -2.64 -11.34 0.84
N ARG A 160 -2.35 -12.65 0.89
CA ARG A 160 -1.06 -13.22 1.32
C ARG A 160 -0.36 -13.99 0.20
N HIS A 161 -0.73 -13.71 -1.05
CA HIS A 161 -0.13 -14.33 -2.22
C HIS A 161 1.33 -13.87 -2.41
N SER A 162 2.16 -14.69 -3.06
CA SER A 162 3.59 -14.40 -3.27
C SER A 162 3.84 -13.29 -4.30
N ASP A 163 3.01 -13.22 -5.35
CA ASP A 163 2.99 -12.10 -6.33
C ASP A 163 2.18 -10.92 -5.76
N PRO A 164 2.79 -9.73 -5.53
CA PRO A 164 2.09 -8.55 -5.03
C PRO A 164 0.98 -8.02 -5.96
N ARG A 165 0.97 -8.35 -7.26
CA ARG A 165 -0.12 -8.03 -8.19
C ARG A 165 -1.42 -8.70 -7.77
N VAL A 166 -1.35 -9.95 -7.29
CA VAL A 166 -2.52 -10.67 -6.77
C VAL A 166 -3.01 -10.00 -5.49
N CYS A 167 -2.12 -9.66 -4.57
CA CYS A 167 -2.48 -8.94 -3.34
C CYS A 167 -3.15 -7.59 -3.66
N ALA A 168 -2.55 -6.79 -4.55
CA ALA A 168 -3.07 -5.46 -4.92
C ALA A 168 -4.43 -5.53 -5.63
N ASN A 169 -4.63 -6.49 -6.53
CA ASN A 169 -5.92 -6.73 -7.18
C ASN A 169 -6.96 -7.30 -6.22
N THR A 170 -6.54 -8.07 -5.20
CA THR A 170 -7.44 -8.58 -4.15
C THR A 170 -7.91 -7.44 -3.23
N VAL A 171 -7.04 -6.49 -2.89
CA VAL A 171 -7.45 -5.26 -2.18
C VAL A 171 -8.43 -4.43 -3.02
N GLU A 172 -8.16 -4.26 -4.32
CA GLU A 172 -9.08 -3.58 -5.23
C GLU A 172 -10.43 -4.31 -5.32
N ALA A 173 -10.44 -5.64 -5.33
CA ALA A 173 -11.66 -6.45 -5.32
C ALA A 173 -12.49 -6.25 -4.03
N LEU A 174 -11.84 -6.11 -2.87
CA LEU A 174 -12.50 -5.83 -1.59
C LEU A 174 -13.07 -4.40 -1.52
N ASP A 175 -12.36 -3.40 -2.06
CA ASP A 175 -12.88 -2.03 -2.22
C ASP A 175 -14.13 -2.00 -3.14
N LEU A 176 -14.08 -2.72 -4.26
CA LEU A 176 -15.19 -2.83 -5.21
C LEU A 176 -16.43 -3.51 -4.62
N ILE A 177 -16.27 -4.49 -3.72
CA ILE A 177 -17.39 -5.11 -2.98
C ILE A 177 -18.11 -4.10 -2.09
N GLY A 178 -17.39 -3.13 -1.51
CA GLY A 178 -18.01 -1.97 -0.87
C GLY A 178 -18.66 -2.22 0.49
N ASP A 179 -18.23 -3.22 1.25
CA ASP A 179 -18.81 -3.61 2.54
C ASP A 179 -17.80 -3.40 3.69
N ASP A 180 -18.23 -2.75 4.78
CA ASP A 180 -17.38 -2.35 5.91
C ASP A 180 -16.68 -3.53 6.63
N LEU A 181 -17.13 -4.78 6.42
CA LEU A 181 -16.43 -5.98 6.91
C LEU A 181 -14.99 -6.09 6.36
N VAL A 182 -14.64 -5.36 5.30
CA VAL A 182 -13.26 -5.30 4.78
C VAL A 182 -12.32 -4.45 5.63
N ILE A 183 -12.81 -3.51 6.45
CA ILE A 183 -11.98 -2.60 7.27
C ILE A 183 -10.91 -3.38 8.09
N PRO A 184 -11.27 -4.34 8.98
CA PRO A 184 -10.28 -5.10 9.76
C PRO A 184 -9.39 -6.02 8.91
N ILE A 185 -9.77 -6.30 7.66
CA ILE A 185 -9.00 -7.10 6.71
C ILE A 185 -7.93 -6.24 6.00
N LEU A 186 -8.24 -4.96 5.75
CA LEU A 186 -7.37 -4.03 5.03
C LEU A 186 -6.35 -3.32 5.93
N VAL A 187 -6.67 -3.05 7.20
CA VAL A 187 -5.75 -2.38 8.15
C VAL A 187 -4.35 -3.04 8.24
N PRO A 188 -4.19 -4.38 8.28
CA PRO A 188 -2.87 -5.00 8.28
C PRO A 188 -2.04 -4.77 7.00
N LEU A 189 -2.70 -4.47 5.87
CA LEU A 189 -2.03 -4.30 4.56
C LEU A 189 -1.45 -2.90 4.37
N LEU A 190 -1.72 -1.99 5.30
CA LEU A 190 -1.07 -0.69 5.37
C LEU A 190 0.46 -0.83 5.55
N GLU A 191 0.92 -1.82 6.30
CA GLU A 191 2.36 -2.13 6.46
C GLU A 191 2.90 -3.09 5.37
N HIS A 192 2.17 -3.32 4.28
CA HIS A 192 2.63 -4.22 3.22
C HIS A 192 3.87 -3.67 2.49
N PRO A 193 4.91 -4.50 2.22
CA PRO A 193 6.17 -4.01 1.64
C PRO A 193 6.05 -3.49 0.20
N ASP A 194 5.07 -3.99 -0.57
CA ASP A 194 4.73 -3.43 -1.88
C ASP A 194 3.81 -2.19 -1.71
N HIS A 195 4.28 -1.04 -2.20
CA HIS A 195 3.59 0.24 -2.11
C HIS A 195 2.23 0.28 -2.82
N ARG A 196 2.02 -0.51 -3.88
CA ARG A 196 0.73 -0.56 -4.59
C ARG A 196 -0.32 -1.28 -3.74
N VAL A 197 0.07 -2.33 -3.02
CA VAL A 197 -0.83 -3.00 -2.05
C VAL A 197 -1.18 -2.04 -0.91
N ALA A 198 -0.19 -1.38 -0.30
CA ALA A 198 -0.40 -0.43 0.78
C ALA A 198 -1.26 0.78 0.34
N GLY A 199 -0.95 1.37 -0.81
CA GLY A 199 -1.71 2.49 -1.40
C GLY A 199 -3.15 2.11 -1.75
N ASN A 200 -3.39 0.91 -2.30
CA ASN A 200 -4.74 0.39 -2.50
C ASN A 200 -5.49 0.22 -1.17
N ALA A 201 -4.84 -0.27 -0.11
CA ALA A 201 -5.47 -0.46 1.19
C ALA A 201 -5.81 0.87 1.86
N VAL A 202 -4.94 1.89 1.75
CA VAL A 202 -5.23 3.26 2.18
C VAL A 202 -6.42 3.84 1.41
N LYS A 203 -6.39 3.77 0.08
CA LYS A 203 -7.47 4.29 -0.78
C LYS A 203 -8.83 3.70 -0.40
N ALA A 204 -8.88 2.38 -0.19
CA ALA A 204 -10.08 1.68 0.24
C ALA A 204 -10.53 2.13 1.65
N LEU A 205 -9.62 2.15 2.63
CA LEU A 205 -9.94 2.54 4.00
C LEU A 205 -10.43 4.00 4.10
N LEU A 206 -9.93 4.93 3.28
CA LEU A 206 -10.42 6.33 3.26
C LEU A 206 -11.89 6.48 2.87
N LYS A 207 -12.42 5.52 2.11
CA LYS A 207 -13.82 5.47 1.68
C LYS A 207 -14.74 4.90 2.76
N PHE A 208 -14.24 3.95 3.57
CA PHE A 208 -15.03 3.29 4.63
C PHE A 208 -14.87 3.97 6.00
N ASP A 209 -13.64 4.26 6.42
CA ASP A 209 -13.29 4.90 7.70
C ASP A 209 -12.07 5.81 7.53
N ARG A 210 -12.34 7.07 7.16
CA ARG A 210 -11.32 8.11 6.96
C ARG A 210 -10.52 8.42 8.23
N GLU A 211 -11.13 8.33 9.41
CA GLU A 211 -10.46 8.63 10.68
C GLU A 211 -9.41 7.54 10.98
N GLN A 212 -9.81 6.27 10.88
CA GLN A 212 -8.92 5.13 11.10
C GLN A 212 -7.82 5.04 10.03
N ALA A 213 -8.11 5.37 8.78
CA ALA A 213 -7.11 5.47 7.72
C ALA A 213 -6.03 6.51 8.04
N VAL A 214 -6.42 7.73 8.42
CA VAL A 214 -5.48 8.81 8.79
C VAL A 214 -4.71 8.48 10.08
N ALA A 215 -5.37 7.88 11.09
CA ALA A 215 -4.72 7.45 12.31
C ALA A 215 -3.68 6.34 12.07
N ALA A 216 -3.96 5.41 11.14
CA ALA A 216 -3.01 4.37 10.76
C ALA A 216 -1.82 4.94 9.96
N LEU A 217 -2.04 5.91 9.08
CA LEU A 217 -0.96 6.62 8.38
C LEU A 217 -0.03 7.39 9.33
N ASP A 218 -0.56 8.06 10.37
CA ASP A 218 0.27 8.73 11.39
C ASP A 218 1.12 7.70 12.18
N ARG A 219 0.60 6.48 12.42
CA ARG A 219 1.38 5.37 13.01
C ARG A 219 2.46 4.84 12.08
N MET A 220 2.17 4.66 10.79
CA MET A 220 3.18 4.23 9.80
C MET A 220 4.30 5.27 9.65
N ALA A 221 3.92 6.56 9.58
CA ALA A 221 4.84 7.69 9.55
C ALA A 221 5.72 7.75 10.81
N ALA A 222 5.18 7.40 11.99
CA ALA A 222 5.95 7.29 13.23
C ALA A 222 6.74 5.98 13.39
N SER A 223 6.74 5.08 12.40
CA SER A 223 7.36 3.76 12.51
C SER A 223 8.90 3.82 12.51
N PRO A 224 9.58 3.02 13.35
CA PRO A 224 11.04 2.90 13.27
C PRO A 224 11.50 2.23 11.95
N LYS A 225 10.64 1.45 11.28
CA LYS A 225 10.94 0.80 10.00
C LYS A 225 10.95 1.85 8.87
N GLU A 226 12.10 2.01 8.20
CA GLU A 226 12.25 2.89 7.02
C GLU A 226 11.18 2.58 5.96
N SER A 227 10.97 1.31 5.62
CA SER A 227 9.98 0.86 4.62
C SER A 227 8.54 1.23 4.97
N ALA A 228 8.18 1.31 6.26
CA ALA A 228 6.84 1.71 6.69
C ALA A 228 6.64 3.23 6.58
N ARG A 229 7.69 4.02 6.84
CA ARG A 229 7.66 5.47 6.60
C ARG A 229 7.64 5.78 5.11
N ASP A 230 8.40 5.05 4.30
CA ASP A 230 8.37 5.17 2.83
C ASP A 230 6.98 4.87 2.26
N ALA A 231 6.36 3.77 2.69
CA ALA A 231 4.97 3.46 2.36
C ALA A 231 4.00 4.54 2.85
N ALA A 232 4.21 5.13 4.02
CA ALA A 232 3.41 6.24 4.52
C ALA A 232 3.55 7.48 3.61
N ILE A 233 4.76 7.89 3.23
CA ILE A 233 5.01 9.04 2.34
C ILE A 233 4.31 8.83 1.00
N TYR A 234 4.44 7.62 0.40
CA TYR A 234 3.71 7.28 -0.81
C TYR A 234 2.19 7.42 -0.63
N CYS A 235 1.63 6.82 0.42
CA CYS A 235 0.19 6.88 0.65
C CYS A 235 -0.33 8.30 0.99
N LEU A 236 0.47 9.13 1.69
CA LEU A 236 0.18 10.53 1.98
C LEU A 236 0.15 11.39 0.70
N SER A 237 0.87 10.98 -0.35
CA SER A 237 0.79 11.62 -1.69
C SER A 237 -0.46 11.25 -2.51
N LEU A 238 -1.29 10.33 -2.00
CA LEU A 238 -2.59 9.95 -2.58
C LEU A 238 -3.79 10.58 -1.84
N LEU A 239 -3.53 11.42 -0.83
CA LEU A 239 -4.55 12.08 -0.01
C LEU A 239 -4.89 13.48 -0.50
N ASP A 240 -6.04 13.99 -0.03
CA ASP A 240 -6.29 15.43 0.00
C ASP A 240 -5.14 16.13 0.78
N PRO A 241 -4.50 17.17 0.22
CA PRO A 241 -3.34 17.83 0.83
C PRO A 241 -3.53 18.23 2.29
N ALA A 242 -4.67 18.82 2.62
CA ALA A 242 -4.99 19.26 3.98
C ALA A 242 -5.02 18.12 5.02
N ALA A 243 -5.24 16.86 4.60
CA ALA A 243 -5.14 15.69 5.47
C ALA A 243 -3.70 15.15 5.59
N ALA A 244 -2.89 15.32 4.55
CA ALA A 244 -1.50 14.89 4.52
C ALA A 244 -0.54 15.87 5.21
N ASP A 245 -0.77 17.17 5.07
CA ASP A 245 0.09 18.28 5.50
C ASP A 245 0.64 18.10 6.92
N ARG A 246 -0.23 17.83 7.90
CA ARG A 246 0.17 17.63 9.31
C ARG A 246 1.17 16.49 9.49
N ILE A 247 0.98 15.38 8.77
CA ILE A 247 1.79 14.17 8.91
C ILE A 247 3.10 14.31 8.15
N LEU A 248 3.05 14.81 6.90
CA LEU A 248 4.25 15.07 6.09
C LEU A 248 5.17 16.12 6.72
N LEU A 249 4.62 17.18 7.30
CA LEU A 249 5.39 18.22 7.99
C LEU A 249 6.11 17.68 9.24
N LYS A 250 5.41 16.83 10.01
CA LYS A 250 5.97 16.13 11.19
C LYS A 250 7.09 15.16 10.79
N LEU A 251 6.88 14.39 9.72
CA LEU A 251 7.89 13.53 9.11
C LEU A 251 9.14 14.34 8.72
N PHE A 252 8.98 15.31 7.82
CA PHE A 252 10.07 16.15 7.32
C PHE A 252 10.86 16.88 8.42
N ALA A 253 10.19 17.32 9.49
CA ALA A 253 10.84 17.95 10.64
C ALA A 253 11.72 16.98 11.46
N THR A 254 11.45 15.67 11.42
CA THR A 254 12.06 14.66 12.31
C THR A 254 12.87 13.57 11.60
N GLU A 255 12.70 13.38 10.29
CA GLU A 255 13.35 12.31 9.53
C GLU A 255 14.88 12.44 9.53
N ALA A 256 15.55 11.34 9.85
CA ALA A 256 17.00 11.20 9.93
C ALA A 256 17.62 10.56 8.67
N PHE A 257 16.83 9.84 7.88
CA PHE A 257 17.28 9.12 6.69
C PHE A 257 17.20 10.02 5.44
N PRO A 258 18.33 10.41 4.81
CA PRO A 258 18.33 11.41 3.73
C PRO A 258 17.47 11.04 2.51
N ALA A 259 17.36 9.74 2.20
CA ALA A 259 16.53 9.25 1.10
C ALA A 259 15.03 9.49 1.33
N LEU A 260 14.55 9.31 2.56
CA LEU A 260 13.16 9.60 2.92
C LEU A 260 12.93 11.11 3.05
N LEU A 261 13.87 11.85 3.63
CA LEU A 261 13.82 13.31 3.75
C LEU A 261 13.64 14.00 2.37
N GLN A 262 14.28 13.46 1.33
CA GLN A 262 14.08 13.93 -0.05
C GLN A 262 12.66 13.61 -0.56
N LYS A 263 12.14 12.38 -0.35
CA LYS A 263 10.77 12.01 -0.75
C LYS A 263 9.69 12.83 -0.03
N GLU A 264 9.88 13.10 1.26
CA GLU A 264 9.01 13.96 2.07
C GLU A 264 9.00 15.39 1.54
N ALA A 265 10.17 15.91 1.17
CA ALA A 265 10.28 17.23 0.56
C ALA A 265 9.62 17.31 -0.82
N ASP A 266 9.75 16.26 -1.65
CA ASP A 266 9.10 16.20 -2.96
C ASP A 266 7.58 16.07 -2.82
N ALA A 267 7.08 15.33 -1.82
CA ALA A 267 5.66 15.30 -1.47
C ALA A 267 5.14 16.68 -1.01
N LEU A 268 5.81 17.32 -0.04
CA LEU A 268 5.43 18.65 0.43
C LEU A 268 5.50 19.71 -0.68
N ALA A 269 6.52 19.66 -1.55
CA ALA A 269 6.65 20.57 -2.68
C ALA A 269 5.54 20.35 -3.73
N SER A 270 5.18 19.11 -4.03
CA SER A 270 4.19 18.78 -5.07
C SER A 270 2.74 18.99 -4.66
N GLN A 271 2.39 18.80 -3.38
CA GLN A 271 0.99 18.90 -2.92
C GLN A 271 0.74 19.80 -1.70
N GLY A 272 1.75 20.13 -0.89
CA GLY A 272 1.55 20.81 0.40
C GLY A 272 0.87 22.18 0.29
N THR A 273 -0.11 22.47 1.16
CA THR A 273 -0.89 23.71 1.03
C THR A 273 -0.16 24.93 1.58
N ARG A 274 -0.70 26.14 1.34
CA ARG A 274 -0.27 27.37 2.02
C ARG A 274 -0.20 27.24 3.56
N ALA A 275 -0.92 26.29 4.18
CA ALA A 275 -0.92 26.08 5.63
C ALA A 275 0.40 25.54 6.20
N VAL A 276 1.24 24.83 5.42
CA VAL A 276 2.54 24.33 5.92
C VAL A 276 3.65 25.38 5.88
N LEU A 277 3.47 26.47 5.12
CA LEU A 277 4.51 27.48 4.89
C LEU A 277 5.14 28.07 6.16
N PRO A 278 4.41 28.45 7.23
CA PRO A 278 5.03 29.04 8.41
C PRO A 278 6.12 28.15 9.04
N GLU A 279 5.88 26.84 9.08
CA GLU A 279 6.81 25.87 9.65
C GLU A 279 7.93 25.50 8.66
N ILE A 280 7.63 25.38 7.37
CA ILE A 280 8.65 25.22 6.32
C ILE A 280 9.62 26.41 6.32
N CYS A 281 9.11 27.63 6.42
CA CYS A 281 9.89 28.85 6.58
C CYS A 281 10.76 28.81 7.84
N ARG A 282 10.24 28.31 8.97
CA ARG A 282 11.01 28.12 10.21
C ARG A 282 12.16 27.12 10.02
N LEU A 283 11.90 26.00 9.34
CA LEU A 283 12.92 24.97 9.04
C LEU A 283 13.98 25.49 8.06
N ALA A 284 13.58 26.29 7.06
CA ALA A 284 14.48 26.93 6.11
C ALA A 284 15.49 27.89 6.77
N ARG A 285 15.09 28.57 7.86
CA ARG A 285 15.97 29.47 8.64
C ARG A 285 16.89 28.77 9.63
N SER A 286 16.76 27.45 9.83
CA SER A 286 17.61 26.73 10.79
C SER A 286 19.08 26.77 10.35
N THR A 287 19.94 27.37 11.19
CA THR A 287 21.35 27.67 10.90
C THR A 287 22.25 26.42 10.79
N SER A 288 21.68 25.23 10.98
CA SER A 288 22.36 23.94 10.87
C SER A 288 22.86 23.60 9.46
N GLY A 289 22.44 24.34 8.42
CA GLY A 289 22.98 24.29 7.06
C GLY A 289 22.75 22.99 6.25
N GLY A 290 22.41 21.89 6.91
CA GLY A 290 22.23 20.58 6.28
C GLY A 290 20.99 20.48 5.39
N ASP A 291 20.85 19.32 4.75
CA ASP A 291 19.94 19.03 3.65
C ASP A 291 18.50 19.48 3.90
N ARG A 292 17.98 19.30 5.11
CA ARG A 292 16.62 19.76 5.49
C ARG A 292 16.39 21.25 5.24
N SER A 293 17.37 22.12 5.50
CA SER A 293 17.24 23.57 5.28
C SER A 293 17.31 23.96 3.79
N VAL A 294 18.00 23.16 2.96
CA VAL A 294 18.03 23.28 1.51
C VAL A 294 16.69 22.83 0.93
N LEU A 295 16.18 21.68 1.37
CA LEU A 295 14.90 21.13 0.97
C LEU A 295 13.72 22.01 1.39
N ALA A 296 13.73 22.54 2.62
CA ALA A 296 12.72 23.49 3.10
C ALA A 296 12.60 24.73 2.19
N ARG A 297 13.72 25.27 1.70
CA ARG A 297 13.71 26.38 0.72
C ARG A 297 13.18 25.97 -0.66
N LYS A 298 13.35 24.71 -1.09
CA LYS A 298 12.72 24.20 -2.32
C LYS A 298 11.20 24.08 -2.13
N ILE A 299 10.76 23.52 -1.01
CA ILE A 299 9.32 23.41 -0.66
C ILE A 299 8.68 24.79 -0.58
N GLN A 300 9.31 25.74 0.13
CA GLN A 300 8.83 27.13 0.25
C GLN A 300 8.56 27.76 -1.11
N ARG A 301 9.51 27.64 -2.06
CA ARG A 301 9.35 28.15 -3.43
C ARG A 301 8.24 27.44 -4.19
N ALA A 302 8.27 26.10 -4.22
CA ALA A 302 7.28 25.32 -4.97
C ALA A 302 5.83 25.56 -4.52
N ILE A 303 5.60 25.71 -3.20
CA ILE A 303 4.29 26.06 -2.66
C ILE A 303 3.96 27.53 -2.94
N ALA A 304 4.89 28.46 -2.78
CA ALA A 304 4.65 29.87 -3.07
C ALA A 304 4.30 30.13 -4.55
N ASP A 305 5.00 29.47 -5.47
CA ASP A 305 4.76 29.55 -6.92
C ASP A 305 3.39 28.95 -7.29
N ARG A 306 2.98 27.82 -6.68
CA ARG A 306 1.67 27.19 -6.93
C ARG A 306 0.51 27.98 -6.32
N GLU A 307 0.64 28.40 -5.06
CA GLU A 307 -0.42 29.03 -4.28
C GLU A 307 -0.43 30.57 -4.43
N ASN A 308 0.39 31.11 -5.34
CA ASN A 308 0.57 32.54 -5.63
C ASN A 308 0.83 33.39 -4.36
N VAL A 309 1.73 32.91 -3.49
CA VAL A 309 2.12 33.59 -2.24
C VAL A 309 3.22 34.59 -2.53
N THR A 310 3.03 35.85 -2.14
CA THR A 310 4.04 36.89 -2.42
C THR A 310 5.26 36.76 -1.51
N ALA A 311 6.38 37.34 -1.93
CA ALA A 311 7.58 37.43 -1.08
C ALA A 311 7.32 38.18 0.24
N GLU A 312 6.44 39.18 0.21
CA GLU A 312 6.03 39.94 1.40
C GLU A 312 5.20 39.08 2.37
N GLU A 313 4.28 38.26 1.84
CA GLU A 313 3.51 37.30 2.63
C GLU A 313 4.40 36.22 3.25
N LEU A 314 5.39 35.71 2.51
CA LEU A 314 6.39 34.78 3.05
C LEU A 314 7.18 35.44 4.20
N VAL A 315 7.71 36.65 3.99
CA VAL A 315 8.47 37.38 5.03
C VAL A 315 7.61 37.67 6.27
N GLY A 316 6.30 37.93 6.09
CA GLY A 316 5.33 38.06 7.18
C GLY A 316 5.07 36.74 7.94
N MET A 317 5.09 35.60 7.26
CA MET A 317 5.05 34.28 7.92
C MET A 317 6.38 33.94 8.61
N GLU A 318 7.51 34.47 8.11
CA GLU A 318 8.82 34.33 8.75
C GLU A 318 8.92 35.16 10.06
N HIS A 319 8.22 36.28 10.13
CA HIS A 319 8.20 37.21 11.26
C HIS A 319 6.76 37.45 11.75
N PRO A 320 6.16 36.52 12.54
CA PRO A 320 4.90 36.80 13.19
C PRO A 320 5.03 38.09 14.00
N PRO A 321 4.09 39.05 13.88
CA PRO A 321 4.21 40.33 14.56
C PRO A 321 4.41 40.09 16.05
N ALA A 322 5.40 40.77 16.63
CA ALA A 322 5.66 40.69 18.06
C ALA A 322 4.34 40.98 18.78
N LYS A 323 3.90 40.06 19.65
CA LYS A 323 2.72 40.29 20.49
C LYS A 323 2.91 41.63 21.16
N GLU A 324 2.04 42.59 20.85
CA GLU A 324 2.15 43.94 21.38
C GLU A 324 2.23 43.85 22.90
N THR A 325 3.40 44.17 23.45
CA THR A 325 3.53 44.32 24.88
C THR A 325 2.58 45.44 25.28
N PRO A 326 1.60 45.20 26.16
CA PRO A 326 0.68 46.27 26.57
C PRO A 326 1.50 47.46 27.06
N PRO A 327 1.11 48.69 26.70
CA PRO A 327 1.93 49.88 26.94
C PRO A 327 2.30 49.96 28.43
N PRO A 328 3.54 50.36 28.75
CA PRO A 328 3.99 50.43 30.14
C PRO A 328 3.03 51.32 30.93
N GLY A 329 2.46 50.77 32.01
CA GLY A 329 1.60 51.53 32.91
C GLY A 329 2.33 52.76 33.44
N PRO A 330 1.60 53.85 33.75
CA PRO A 330 2.22 55.12 34.14
C PRO A 330 3.15 54.92 35.35
N ALA A 331 4.36 55.48 35.25
CA ALA A 331 5.36 55.41 36.30
C ALA A 331 4.81 56.00 37.62
N PRO A 332 5.16 55.42 38.79
CA PRO A 332 4.68 55.93 40.07
C PRO A 332 5.20 57.35 40.30
N ALA A 333 4.28 58.26 40.65
CA ALA A 333 4.61 59.63 40.96
C ALA A 333 5.58 59.70 42.17
N ALA A 334 6.59 60.55 42.07
CA ALA A 334 7.49 60.83 43.19
C ALA A 334 6.70 61.49 44.32
N VAL A 335 6.63 60.82 45.48
CA VAL A 335 6.08 61.42 46.71
C VAL A 335 7.25 62.00 47.49
N ASP A 336 7.34 63.33 47.46
CA ASP A 336 8.32 64.07 48.24
C ASP A 336 7.99 64.00 49.74
N GLY A 337 9.02 63.94 50.59
CA GLY A 337 8.89 63.51 51.96
C GLY A 337 8.99 64.63 52.99
N SER A 338 7.88 64.97 53.67
CA SER A 338 7.94 65.53 55.04
C SER A 338 6.58 65.56 55.74
N ALA A 339 6.41 64.76 56.81
CA ALA A 339 5.78 65.18 58.07
C ALA A 339 5.87 64.05 59.11
N ARG A 340 6.21 64.40 60.36
CA ARG A 340 6.29 63.46 61.49
C ARG A 340 4.93 63.33 62.19
N SER A 341 4.51 62.11 62.52
CA SER A 341 3.88 61.83 63.83
C SER A 341 3.88 60.33 64.16
N ARG A 342 3.96 60.03 65.47
CA ARG A 342 3.86 58.73 66.15
C ARG A 342 2.97 58.99 67.41
N PRO A 343 2.48 57.97 68.13
CA PRO A 343 1.68 56.84 67.65
C PRO A 343 0.45 56.60 68.58
N THR A 344 -0.54 55.80 68.17
CA THR A 344 -1.54 55.23 69.10
C THR A 344 -1.87 53.77 68.77
N ARG A 345 -2.40 53.04 69.78
CA ARG A 345 -2.24 51.58 69.95
C ARG A 345 -3.56 50.89 70.31
N ALA A 346 -3.98 49.91 69.51
CA ALA A 346 -4.85 48.76 69.85
C ALA A 346 -4.80 47.78 68.64
N MET A 347 -4.39 46.51 68.77
CA MET A 347 -5.24 45.33 69.10
C MET A 347 -6.47 45.20 68.17
N VAL A 348 -6.70 44.09 67.47
CA VAL A 348 -6.77 42.70 67.96
C VAL A 348 -6.18 41.63 67.01
N ALA A 349 -5.75 40.52 67.63
CA ALA A 349 -5.13 39.29 67.16
C ALA A 349 -5.52 38.63 65.81
N SER A 350 -4.52 37.97 65.22
CA SER A 350 -4.64 36.56 64.77
C SER A 350 -3.41 35.76 65.22
N LYS A 351 -3.59 34.46 65.54
CA LYS A 351 -2.54 33.61 66.14
C LYS A 351 -1.64 32.98 65.07
N THR A 352 -0.34 32.91 65.37
CA THR A 352 0.61 31.99 64.75
C THR A 352 0.59 30.62 65.42
N VAL A 353 1.02 29.57 64.70
CA VAL A 353 1.99 28.50 65.09
C VAL A 353 2.32 27.69 63.80
N LYS A 354 3.36 26.84 63.83
CA LYS A 354 4.30 26.58 62.73
C LYS A 354 4.65 25.07 62.61
N ALA A 355 5.23 24.66 61.45
CA ALA A 355 5.97 23.39 61.20
C ALA A 355 5.13 22.09 61.09
N SER A 356 5.47 21.00 60.36
CA SER A 356 6.51 20.59 59.37
C SER A 356 6.21 19.10 58.96
N PRO A 357 7.01 18.33 58.17
CA PRO A 357 7.80 18.54 56.93
C PRO A 357 7.35 17.54 55.79
N PRO A 358 8.07 17.35 54.65
CA PRO A 358 7.55 16.61 53.47
C PRO A 358 8.18 15.21 53.20
N THR A 359 7.57 14.44 52.30
CA THR A 359 8.16 13.25 51.62
C THR A 359 7.70 13.15 50.15
N ALA A 360 8.50 12.48 49.30
CA ALA A 360 8.41 12.51 47.83
C ALA A 360 7.82 11.22 47.19
N PRO A 361 8.15 10.82 45.94
CA PRO A 361 7.18 10.71 44.85
C PRO A 361 6.70 9.29 44.53
N VAL A 362 5.63 9.18 43.73
CA VAL A 362 5.01 7.91 43.32
C VAL A 362 5.81 7.21 42.21
N GLN A 363 6.16 5.94 42.42
CA GLN A 363 6.68 5.02 41.41
C GLN A 363 5.66 3.91 41.08
N THR A 364 5.69 3.49 39.81
CA THR A 364 5.19 2.24 39.19
C THR A 364 4.47 1.21 40.07
N VAL A 365 3.24 0.86 39.66
CA VAL A 365 2.52 -0.34 40.15
C VAL A 365 2.93 -1.57 39.33
N ALA A 366 3.96 -2.25 39.80
CA ALA A 366 4.24 -3.65 39.52
C ALA A 366 4.67 -4.32 40.85
N GLU A 367 4.40 -5.62 40.99
CA GLU A 367 4.72 -6.46 42.17
C GLU A 367 4.01 -6.16 43.50
N LYS A 368 2.95 -6.93 43.83
CA LYS A 368 2.70 -7.40 45.23
C LYS A 368 1.62 -8.50 45.42
N ILE A 369 1.77 -9.70 44.83
CA ILE A 369 1.11 -10.92 45.36
C ILE A 369 2.04 -12.14 45.32
N LYS A 370 2.81 -12.33 46.40
CA LYS A 370 3.38 -13.57 46.96
C LYS A 370 3.88 -13.19 48.37
N GLY A 371 3.51 -13.82 49.48
CA GLY A 371 2.44 -14.79 49.75
C GLY A 371 2.45 -15.11 51.25
N VAL A 372 1.38 -15.72 51.78
CA VAL A 372 1.41 -16.44 53.07
C VAL A 372 0.90 -17.84 52.82
N ALA A 373 1.64 -18.84 53.29
CA ALA A 373 1.47 -20.24 52.93
C ALA A 373 0.65 -21.04 53.95
N SER A 374 0.41 -22.31 53.61
CA SER A 374 0.00 -23.44 54.46
C SER A 374 -1.50 -23.69 54.67
N ARG A 375 -2.07 -24.58 53.83
CA ARG A 375 -2.47 -25.95 54.23
C ARG A 375 -2.73 -26.80 52.97
N LEU A 376 -2.01 -27.91 52.86
CA LEU A 376 -2.06 -28.94 51.80
C LEU A 376 -3.08 -30.06 52.21
N PRO A 377 -3.55 -30.97 51.33
CA PRO A 377 -2.73 -31.77 50.40
C PRO A 377 -3.19 -31.92 48.93
N LEU A 378 -2.22 -32.29 48.09
CA LEU A 378 -2.31 -32.80 46.70
C LEU A 378 -2.50 -34.35 46.70
N PRO A 379 -2.92 -35.00 45.60
CA PRO A 379 -2.20 -35.17 44.30
C PRO A 379 -3.00 -34.54 43.12
N ALA A 380 -2.73 -34.67 41.81
CA ALA A 380 -1.69 -35.29 40.93
C ALA A 380 -1.81 -34.61 39.51
N LEU A 381 -0.87 -34.66 38.54
CA LEU A 381 0.55 -35.05 38.49
C LEU A 381 1.24 -34.38 37.26
N ILE A 382 2.46 -33.87 37.42
CA ILE A 382 3.59 -33.73 36.45
C ILE A 382 3.36 -33.11 35.03
N LEU A 383 4.03 -31.96 34.81
CA LEU A 383 4.63 -31.50 33.53
C LEU A 383 6.12 -31.96 33.49
N PRO A 384 6.79 -32.13 32.32
CA PRO A 384 7.59 -31.03 31.73
C PRO A 384 7.57 -31.01 30.17
N LEU A 385 7.70 -29.90 29.45
CA LEU A 385 8.80 -28.91 29.31
C LEU A 385 10.03 -29.39 28.48
N VAL A 386 10.08 -28.91 27.22
CA VAL A 386 11.25 -28.48 26.40
C VAL A 386 12.57 -29.30 26.39
N VAL A 387 13.00 -29.74 25.19
CA VAL A 387 14.43 -29.83 24.78
C VAL A 387 14.60 -29.43 23.29
N LEU A 388 15.74 -28.81 22.96
CA LEU A 388 16.19 -28.41 21.61
C LEU A 388 16.63 -29.59 20.72
N GLY A 389 16.53 -29.39 19.40
CA GLY A 389 17.61 -29.71 18.45
C GLY A 389 17.58 -31.09 17.78
N GLY A 390 18.04 -31.13 16.53
CA GLY A 390 18.25 -32.37 15.77
C GLY A 390 18.03 -32.20 14.27
N ALA A 391 19.11 -31.99 13.50
CA ALA A 391 19.08 -32.02 12.04
C ALA A 391 19.25 -33.45 11.52
N VAL A 392 18.53 -33.84 10.46
CA VAL A 392 18.83 -35.03 9.65
C VAL A 392 18.54 -34.73 8.17
N ALA A 393 19.46 -35.14 7.29
CA ALA A 393 19.37 -35.01 5.83
C ALA A 393 18.95 -36.36 5.16
N TRP A 394 19.33 -36.55 3.88
CA TRP A 394 19.00 -37.67 2.96
C TRP A 394 17.67 -37.50 2.21
N LEU A 395 17.58 -37.34 0.87
CA LEU A 395 18.23 -37.90 -0.35
C LEU A 395 17.63 -39.21 -0.88
N THR A 396 17.19 -39.15 -2.16
CA THR A 396 16.87 -40.24 -3.11
C THR A 396 15.74 -41.23 -2.74
N GLY A 397 14.97 -41.81 -3.67
CA GLY A 397 14.88 -41.60 -5.13
C GLY A 397 14.34 -42.85 -5.87
N GLY A 398 13.36 -42.67 -6.76
CA GLY A 398 12.95 -43.64 -7.81
C GLY A 398 11.98 -44.78 -7.42
N GLY A 399 11.22 -45.30 -8.41
CA GLY A 399 10.71 -46.68 -8.38
C GLY A 399 9.19 -46.96 -8.48
N SER A 400 8.56 -46.66 -9.62
CA SER A 400 7.52 -47.46 -10.34
C SER A 400 6.39 -48.28 -9.65
N ALA A 401 5.21 -48.23 -10.30
CA ALA A 401 4.10 -49.22 -10.35
C ALA A 401 3.01 -49.19 -9.25
N GLY A 402 1.73 -49.21 -9.69
CA GLY A 402 0.51 -49.32 -8.85
C GLY A 402 -0.08 -50.75 -8.86
N PRO A 403 -1.42 -50.98 -8.80
CA PRO A 403 -2.53 -50.00 -8.75
C PRO A 403 -3.71 -50.33 -7.76
N ALA A 404 -4.74 -49.47 -7.78
CA ALA A 404 -6.19 -49.75 -7.62
C ALA A 404 -6.88 -49.94 -6.22
N LEU A 405 -7.76 -48.95 -5.92
CA LEU A 405 -9.13 -49.05 -5.34
C LEU A 405 -9.35 -49.37 -3.83
N PRO A 406 -10.54 -49.06 -3.24
CA PRO A 406 -11.68 -48.23 -3.70
C PRO A 406 -12.15 -47.10 -2.72
N PHE A 407 -13.18 -46.36 -3.17
CA PHE A 407 -14.01 -45.39 -2.44
C PHE A 407 -14.71 -45.93 -1.18
N ILE A 408 -14.91 -45.07 -0.16
CA ILE A 408 -16.05 -45.10 0.79
C ILE A 408 -16.49 -43.65 1.08
N PRO A 409 -17.77 -43.26 0.87
CA PRO A 409 -18.31 -41.98 1.32
C PRO A 409 -18.91 -42.11 2.74
N VAL A 410 -18.95 -41.02 3.51
CA VAL A 410 -19.76 -40.91 4.74
C VAL A 410 -20.58 -39.63 4.69
N GLU A 411 -21.86 -39.78 5.01
CA GLU A 411 -22.90 -38.75 4.86
C GLU A 411 -22.93 -37.74 6.02
N SER A 412 -23.75 -36.72 5.78
CA SER A 412 -24.22 -35.69 6.69
C SER A 412 -24.68 -36.17 8.07
N SER A 413 -24.48 -35.32 9.08
CA SER A 413 -25.31 -35.29 10.28
C SER A 413 -25.38 -33.85 10.80
N GLY A 414 -26.53 -33.20 10.61
CA GLY A 414 -26.82 -31.89 11.19
C GLY A 414 -27.24 -32.04 12.66
N ILE A 415 -26.83 -31.09 13.51
CA ILE A 415 -27.27 -31.04 14.92
C ILE A 415 -28.38 -30.00 15.05
N VAL A 416 -29.56 -30.48 15.45
CA VAL A 416 -30.73 -29.66 15.78
C VAL A 416 -30.56 -29.10 17.18
N ILE A 417 -30.74 -27.78 17.34
CA ILE A 417 -30.84 -27.14 18.66
C ILE A 417 -32.32 -27.12 19.05
N ALA A 418 -32.67 -27.87 20.09
CA ALA A 418 -33.99 -27.82 20.73
C ALA A 418 -33.86 -27.16 22.11
N SER A 419 -34.66 -26.12 22.35
CA SER A 419 -34.73 -25.46 23.65
C SER A 419 -35.55 -26.27 24.65
N ARG A 420 -35.24 -26.10 25.95
CA ARG A 420 -36.24 -26.23 27.00
C ARG A 420 -35.93 -25.31 28.17
N ALA A 421 -36.98 -24.67 28.66
CA ALA A 421 -36.97 -23.77 29.82
C ALA A 421 -37.40 -24.52 31.10
N HIS A 422 -37.63 -23.76 32.17
CA HIS A 422 -37.71 -24.10 33.60
C HIS A 422 -36.34 -23.97 34.29
N GLU A 423 -36.18 -23.15 35.33
CA GLU A 423 -37.16 -22.37 36.13
C GLU A 423 -37.00 -20.84 35.99
#